data_AF-A0A2N6AVK4-F1
#
_entry.id   AF-A0A2N6AVK4-F1
#
_cell.length_a   1.000
_cell.length_b   1.000
_cell.length_c   1.000
_cell.angle_alpha   90.00
_cell.angle_beta   90.00
_cell.angle_gamma   90.00
#
_symmetry.space_group_name_H-M   'P 1'
#
loop_
_entity.id
_entity.type
_entity.pdbx_description
1 polymer ?
#
loop_
_entity_poly.entity_id
_entity_poly.type
_entity_poly.pdbx_seq_one_letter_code
_entity_poly.pdbx_strand_id
1 'polypeptide(L)'
;MQKSAVKLTNISNICQNIAEAINSAFNYDVEVVDAKLFRIAATGPAKMKVGQRMKFGTSCRITMSTAMPRFVSVDKNDSDCLKCKGRDKCLYQCGIVAPIIN
;
A
#
# COMPACT_ATOMS: atom_id res chain seq x y z
N MET A 1 -19.62 0.67 -24.31
CA MET A 1 -18.73 -0.51 -24.11
C MET A 1 -18.05 -0.37 -22.76
N GLN A 2 -18.51 -1.11 -21.75
CA GLN A 2 -17.95 -1.05 -20.40
C GLN A 2 -16.81 -2.08 -20.33
N LYS A 3 -15.55 -1.63 -20.40
CA LYS A 3 -14.38 -2.51 -20.16
C LYS A 3 -14.51 -3.04 -18.73
N SER A 4 -14.66 -4.36 -18.56
CA SER A 4 -14.65 -4.99 -17.25
C SER A 4 -13.26 -4.80 -16.63
N ALA A 5 -13.14 -3.88 -15.67
CA ALA A 5 -11.87 -3.61 -15.00
C ALA A 5 -11.42 -4.87 -14.23
N VAL A 6 -10.22 -5.36 -14.51
CA VAL A 6 -9.63 -6.46 -13.74
C VAL A 6 -9.47 -6.01 -12.31
N LYS A 7 -10.14 -6.69 -11.37
CA LYS A 7 -9.95 -6.44 -9.93
C LYS A 7 -8.58 -6.94 -9.53
N LEU A 8 -7.86 -6.18 -8.70
CA LEU A 8 -6.56 -6.59 -8.14
C LEU A 8 -6.61 -7.98 -7.48
N THR A 9 -7.75 -8.34 -6.89
CA THR A 9 -8.00 -9.68 -6.31
C THR A 9 -7.81 -10.82 -7.31
N ASN A 10 -8.08 -10.58 -8.60
CA ASN A 10 -7.98 -11.62 -9.64
C ASN A 10 -6.52 -11.88 -10.06
N ILE A 11 -5.61 -10.97 -9.70
CA ILE A 11 -4.18 -11.05 -10.00
C ILE A 11 -3.33 -11.07 -8.73
N SER A 12 -3.90 -11.48 -7.60
CA SER A 12 -3.22 -11.48 -6.28
C SER A 12 -1.88 -12.22 -6.29
N ASN A 13 -1.81 -13.38 -6.97
CA ASN A 13 -0.57 -14.14 -7.12
C ASN A 13 0.51 -13.35 -7.86
N ILE A 14 0.12 -12.59 -8.90
CA ILE A 14 1.05 -11.73 -9.65
C ILE A 14 1.51 -10.58 -8.75
N CYS A 15 0.59 -9.93 -8.04
CA CYS A 15 0.93 -8.88 -7.07
C CYS A 15 1.89 -9.38 -5.99
N GLN A 16 1.70 -10.60 -5.49
CA GLN A 16 2.58 -11.20 -4.48
C GLN A 16 3.96 -11.48 -5.06
N ASN A 17 4.06 -12.06 -6.25
CA ASN A 17 5.35 -12.31 -6.90
C ASN A 17 6.13 -11.01 -7.13
N ILE A 18 5.46 -9.93 -7.54
CA ILE A 18 6.08 -8.61 -7.69
C ILE A 18 6.56 -8.07 -6.34
N ALA A 19 5.73 -8.16 -5.30
CA ALA A 19 6.09 -7.70 -3.96
C ALA A 19 7.32 -8.43 -3.40
N GLU A 20 7.38 -9.76 -3.57
CA GLU A 20 8.53 -10.59 -3.17
C GLU A 20 9.78 -10.25 -3.99
N ALA A 21 9.64 -9.99 -5.29
CA ALA A 21 10.77 -9.59 -6.15
C ALA A 21 11.37 -8.24 -5.72
N ILE A 22 10.52 -7.24 -5.42
CA ILE A 22 10.96 -5.94 -4.91
C ILE A 22 11.63 -6.09 -3.55
N ASN A 23 11.04 -6.87 -2.63
CA ASN A 23 11.64 -7.13 -1.33
C ASN A 23 12.99 -7.85 -1.46
N SER A 24 13.10 -8.84 -2.33
CA SER A 24 14.36 -9.59 -2.54
C SER A 24 15.46 -8.70 -3.13
N ALA A 25 15.11 -7.75 -4.01
CA ALA A 25 16.08 -6.87 -4.66
C ALA A 25 16.52 -5.69 -3.78
N PHE A 26 15.61 -5.11 -3.00
CA PHE A 26 15.85 -3.86 -2.28
C PHE A 26 15.75 -3.96 -0.76
N ASN A 27 15.36 -5.13 -0.24
CA ASN A 27 15.07 -5.37 1.18
C ASN A 27 14.02 -4.39 1.76
N TYR A 28 13.06 -3.99 0.92
CA TYR A 28 11.94 -3.14 1.33
C TYR A 28 10.67 -3.94 1.57
N ASP A 29 9.94 -3.59 2.62
CA ASP A 29 8.58 -4.09 2.84
C ASP A 29 7.64 -3.49 1.78
N VAL A 30 6.86 -4.34 1.13
CA VAL A 30 5.93 -3.95 0.08
C VAL A 30 4.53 -4.38 0.47
N GLU A 31 3.55 -3.50 0.29
CA GLU A 31 2.13 -3.81 0.41
C GLU A 31 1.40 -3.37 -0.85
N VAL A 32 0.59 -4.25 -1.44
CA VAL A 32 -0.36 -3.92 -2.50
C VAL A 32 -1.76 -3.98 -1.91
N VAL A 33 -2.52 -2.90 -2.04
CA VAL A 33 -3.88 -2.78 -1.49
C VAL A 33 -4.89 -2.43 -2.56
N ASP A 34 -6.11 -2.93 -2.43
CA ASP A 34 -7.21 -2.55 -3.32
C ASP A 34 -7.85 -1.21 -2.94
N ALA A 35 -8.81 -0.77 -3.75
CA ALA A 35 -9.58 0.47 -3.51
C ALA A 35 -10.35 0.48 -2.17
N LYS A 36 -10.58 -0.69 -1.56
CA LYS A 36 -11.23 -0.84 -0.26
C LYS A 36 -10.22 -0.98 0.89
N LEU A 37 -8.92 -0.88 0.61
CA LEU A 37 -7.77 -1.06 1.51
C LEU A 37 -7.58 -2.50 2.01
N PHE A 38 -8.09 -3.50 1.29
CA PHE A 38 -7.71 -4.89 1.54
C PHE A 38 -6.33 -5.15 0.96
N ARG A 39 -5.46 -5.77 1.77
CA ARG A 39 -4.13 -6.21 1.31
C ARG A 39 -4.29 -7.36 0.35
N ILE A 40 -3.88 -7.14 -0.89
CA ILE A 40 -3.88 -8.13 -1.97
C ILE A 40 -2.57 -8.90 -1.97
N ALA A 41 -1.46 -8.23 -1.65
CA ALA A 41 -0.15 -8.82 -1.51
C ALA A 41 0.66 -8.04 -0.46
N ALA A 42 1.58 -8.71 0.22
CA ALA A 42 2.50 -8.05 1.12
C ALA A 42 3.76 -8.88 1.42
N THR A 43 4.85 -8.21 1.76
CA THR A 43 6.06 -8.81 2.33
C THR A 43 6.25 -8.39 3.80
N GLY A 44 7.32 -8.89 4.43
CA GLY A 44 7.68 -8.51 5.80
C GLY A 44 6.56 -8.78 6.82
N PRO A 45 6.43 -7.93 7.86
CA PRO A 45 5.41 -8.09 8.91
C PRO A 45 3.97 -8.02 8.40
N ALA A 46 3.73 -7.43 7.23
CA ALA A 46 2.41 -7.29 6.64
C ALA A 46 1.97 -8.55 5.87
N LYS A 47 2.88 -9.49 5.56
CA LYS A 47 2.57 -10.75 4.85
C LYS A 47 1.49 -11.58 5.55
N MET A 48 1.53 -11.67 6.87
CA MET A 48 0.51 -12.37 7.67
C MET A 48 -0.85 -11.66 7.70
N LYS A 49 -0.95 -10.45 7.12
CA LYS A 49 -2.16 -9.62 7.06
C LYS A 49 -2.77 -9.58 5.66
N VAL A 50 -2.23 -10.31 4.69
CA VAL A 50 -2.86 -10.46 3.36
C VAL A 50 -4.29 -10.96 3.51
N GLY A 51 -5.22 -10.40 2.74
CA GLY A 51 -6.66 -10.63 2.87
C GLY A 51 -7.35 -9.79 3.95
N GLN A 52 -6.60 -9.07 4.79
CA GLN A 52 -7.16 -8.19 5.82
C GLN A 52 -7.15 -6.73 5.38
N ARG A 53 -8.13 -5.97 5.85
CA ARG A 53 -8.24 -4.53 5.61
C ARG A 53 -7.24 -3.75 6.46
N MET A 54 -6.62 -2.70 5.90
CA MET A 54 -5.85 -1.74 6.69
C MET A 54 -6.75 -1.01 7.68
N LYS A 55 -6.32 -0.92 8.95
CA LYS A 55 -7.06 -0.19 10.00
C LYS A 55 -7.14 1.31 9.73
N PHE A 56 -6.02 1.91 9.30
CA PHE A 56 -5.93 3.36 9.04
C PHE A 56 -5.83 3.65 7.54
N GLY A 57 -4.72 3.24 6.91
CA GLY A 57 -4.52 3.36 5.46
C GLY A 57 -4.55 4.79 4.93
N THR A 58 -4.21 5.79 5.76
CA THR A 58 -4.32 7.22 5.42
C THR A 58 -3.57 7.56 4.14
N SER A 59 -2.28 7.22 4.05
CA SER A 59 -1.46 7.53 2.88
C SER A 59 -1.98 6.85 1.61
N CYS A 60 -2.45 5.60 1.70
CA CYS A 60 -3.07 4.90 0.56
C CYS A 60 -4.34 5.60 0.08
N ARG A 61 -5.21 6.06 1.00
CA ARG A 61 -6.43 6.80 0.63
C ARG A 61 -6.10 8.08 -0.10
N ILE A 62 -5.13 8.85 0.39
CA ILE A 62 -4.77 10.14 -0.21
C ILE A 62 -4.10 9.91 -1.57
N THR A 63 -3.21 8.92 -1.70
CA THR A 63 -2.61 8.53 -2.98
C THR A 63 -3.69 8.11 -3.99
N MET A 64 -4.68 7.31 -3.58
CA MET A 64 -5.78 6.92 -4.46
C MET A 64 -6.67 8.10 -4.87
N SER A 65 -6.97 9.03 -3.95
CA SER A 65 -7.80 10.20 -4.28
C SER A 65 -7.09 11.21 -5.18
N THR A 66 -5.76 11.29 -5.09
CA THR A 66 -4.95 12.22 -5.90
C THR A 66 -4.45 11.60 -7.20
N ALA A 67 -4.47 10.26 -7.31
CA ALA A 67 -3.87 9.51 -8.40
C ALA A 67 -2.41 9.88 -8.69
N MET A 68 -1.68 10.34 -7.67
CA MET A 68 -0.27 10.75 -7.78
C MET A 68 0.61 9.95 -6.81
N PRO A 69 1.81 9.51 -7.22
CA PRO A 69 2.76 8.85 -6.33
C PRO A 69 3.31 9.84 -5.30
N ARG A 70 3.60 9.35 -4.10
CA ARG A 70 3.98 10.20 -2.95
C ARG A 70 5.06 9.54 -2.12
N PHE A 71 5.99 10.34 -1.63
CA PHE A 71 6.93 9.94 -0.58
C PHE A 71 6.31 10.29 0.77
N VAL A 72 6.37 9.35 1.71
CA VAL A 72 5.84 9.50 3.07
C VAL A 72 6.99 9.28 4.04
N SER A 73 7.16 10.17 5.01
CA SER A 73 8.19 10.07 6.06
C SER A 73 7.52 10.28 7.42
N VAL A 74 7.48 9.26 8.26
CA VAL A 74 6.71 9.22 9.53
C VAL A 74 7.34 10.10 10.63
N ASP A 75 8.66 10.27 10.52
CA ASP A 75 9.55 11.07 11.35
C ASP A 75 9.60 12.56 10.97
N LYS A 76 9.11 12.93 9.79
CA LYS A 76 9.08 14.33 9.32
C LYS A 76 7.69 14.91 9.55
N ASN A 77 7.57 16.24 9.52
CA ASN A 77 6.30 16.97 9.57
C ASN A 77 5.41 16.73 8.34
N ASP A 78 5.40 15.49 7.83
CA ASP A 78 4.60 15.04 6.71
C ASP A 78 3.12 15.19 7.06
N SER A 79 2.43 15.97 6.23
CA SER A 79 1.06 16.37 6.51
C SER A 79 0.08 15.19 6.51
N ASP A 80 0.43 14.06 5.90
CA ASP A 80 -0.42 12.87 5.88
C ASP A 80 -0.24 12.05 7.15
N CYS A 81 1.01 11.90 7.59
CA CYS A 81 1.33 11.24 8.85
C CYS A 81 0.73 12.00 10.04
N LEU A 82 0.76 13.33 10.02
CA LEU A 82 0.13 14.18 11.04
C LEU A 82 -1.40 13.99 11.11
N LYS A 83 -2.05 13.65 9.99
CA LYS A 83 -3.50 13.36 9.94
C LYS A 83 -3.83 11.89 10.24
N CYS A 84 -2.82 11.04 10.40
CA CYS A 84 -3.02 9.61 10.59
C CYS A 84 -3.27 9.26 12.06
N LYS A 85 -4.47 8.77 12.37
CA LYS A 85 -4.82 8.23 13.71
C LYS A 85 -3.96 7.03 14.16
N GLY A 86 -3.19 6.46 13.25
CA GLY A 86 -2.29 5.34 13.50
C GLY A 86 -0.81 5.72 13.62
N ARG A 87 -0.46 7.00 13.54
CA ARG A 87 0.94 7.47 13.48
C ARG A 87 1.80 6.90 14.61
N ASP A 88 1.33 6.99 15.85
CA ASP A 88 2.08 6.56 17.05
C ASP A 88 2.27 5.04 17.14
N LYS A 89 1.58 4.28 16.28
CA LYS A 89 1.66 2.81 16.19
C LYS A 89 2.15 2.35 14.81
N CYS A 90 2.63 3.28 13.98
CA CYS A 90 3.13 2.99 12.65
C CYS A 90 4.52 2.37 12.76
N LEU A 91 4.70 1.18 12.20
CA LEU A 91 6.00 0.49 12.17
C LEU A 91 6.90 1.01 11.05
N TYR A 92 6.32 1.69 10.05
CA TYR A 92 7.06 2.26 8.94
C TYR A 92 7.74 3.56 9.34
N GLN A 93 8.98 3.76 8.91
CA GLN A 93 9.72 5.01 9.08
C GLN A 93 9.52 5.93 7.88
N CYS A 94 9.52 5.37 6.67
CA CYS A 94 9.24 6.07 5.43
C CYS A 94 8.74 5.08 4.37
N GLY A 95 8.29 5.60 3.23
CA GLY A 95 7.90 4.76 2.10
C GLY A 95 7.47 5.55 0.87
N ILE A 96 7.33 4.84 -0.24
CA ILE A 96 6.75 5.35 -1.49
C ILE A 96 5.37 4.72 -1.64
N VAL A 97 4.36 5.56 -1.85
CA VAL A 97 2.99 5.11 -2.08
C VAL A 97 2.57 5.56 -3.47
N ALA A 98 2.44 4.60 -4.39
CA ALA A 98 2.07 4.84 -5.78
C ALA A 98 0.69 4.26 -6.09
N PRO A 99 -0.16 4.97 -6.86
CA PRO A 99 -1.42 4.44 -7.32
C PRO A 99 -1.20 3.45 -8.47
N ILE A 100 -2.01 2.40 -8.52
CA ILE A 100 -2.11 1.51 -9.69
C ILE A 100 -3.32 2.01 -10.49
N ILE A 101 -3.05 2.60 -11.66
CA ILE A 101 -4.05 3.27 -12.51
C ILE A 101 -4.32 2.40 -13.74
N ASN A 102 -5.58 2.35 -14.18
CA ASN A 102 -6.05 1.75 -15.43
C ASN A 102 -6.66 2.80 -16.35
#